data_AF-A0A9P6DE57-F1
#
_entry.id   AF-A0A9P6DE57-F1
#
_cell.length_a   1.000
_cell.length_b   1.000
_cell.length_c   1.000
_cell.angle_alpha   90.00
_cell.angle_beta   90.00
_cell.angle_gamma   90.00
#
_symmetry.space_group_name_H-M   'P 1'
#
loop_
_entity.id
_entity.type
_entity.pdbx_description
1 polymer ?
#
loop_
_entity_poly.entity_id
_entity_poly.type
_entity_poly.pdbx_seq_one_letter_code
_entity_poly.pdbx_strand_id
1 'polypeptide(L)'
;MYRKISADVKTAAIHLYEKGLIPLEDILDCCGFSRRTFFRTLSLWRTTGSIQRNTYALRGRPRLLAPDDLQYLIRLVRHRPDWFLDELGDMLAENRFIAVHFSTICRELTRAGYSLKKLKRIASERSE
;
A
#
# COMPACT_ATOMS: atom_id res chain seq x y z
N MET A 1 -0.41 27.71 13.76
CA MET A 1 -0.42 26.60 14.74
C MET A 1 -1.35 25.50 14.23
N TYR A 2 -0.90 24.24 14.18
CA TYR A 2 -1.70 23.12 13.69
C TYR A 2 -2.63 22.60 14.80
N ARG A 3 -3.94 22.57 14.55
CA ARG A 3 -4.95 22.00 15.46
C ARG A 3 -5.58 20.77 14.83
N LYS A 4 -5.56 19.65 15.54
CA LYS A 4 -6.20 18.40 15.11
C LYS A 4 -7.70 18.49 15.40
N ILE A 5 -8.53 18.52 14.36
CA ILE A 5 -9.99 18.42 14.46
C ILE A 5 -10.36 16.94 14.52
N SER A 6 -11.12 16.53 15.54
CA SER A 6 -11.58 15.14 15.71
C SER A 6 -12.53 14.71 14.59
N ALA A 7 -12.70 13.40 14.41
CA ALA A 7 -13.62 12.88 13.40
C ALA A 7 -15.08 13.29 13.71
N ASP A 8 -15.48 13.22 14.97
CA ASP A 8 -16.86 13.52 15.39
C ASP A 8 -17.23 14.98 15.15
N VAL A 9 -16.31 15.91 15.43
CA VAL A 9 -16.51 17.34 15.16
C VAL A 9 -16.67 17.59 13.66
N LYS A 10 -15.93 16.85 12.82
CA LYS A 10 -16.09 16.92 11.36
C LYS A 10 -17.46 16.38 10.93
N THR A 11 -17.92 15.28 11.52
CA THR A 11 -19.22 14.68 11.23
C THR A 11 -20.35 15.64 11.58
N ALA A 12 -20.30 16.21 12.80
CA ALA A 12 -21.27 17.20 13.24
C ALA A 12 -21.29 18.43 12.33
N ALA A 13 -20.12 19.01 12.00
CA ALA A 13 -20.02 20.18 11.13
C ALA A 13 -20.60 19.93 9.74
N ILE A 14 -20.38 18.74 9.15
CA ILE A 14 -20.96 18.39 7.86
C ILE A 14 -22.48 18.24 7.95
N HIS A 15 -23.00 17.56 8.98
CA HIS A 15 -24.43 17.41 9.14
C HIS A 15 -25.15 18.75 9.37
N LEU A 16 -24.55 19.65 10.16
CA LEU A 16 -25.07 21.00 10.36
C LEU A 16 -25.18 21.76 9.04
N TYR A 17 -24.17 21.63 8.17
CA TYR A 17 -24.14 22.25 6.85
C TYR A 17 -25.14 21.62 5.86
N GLU A 18 -25.19 20.29 5.75
CA GLU A 18 -26.09 19.60 4.82
C GLU A 18 -27.57 19.80 5.17
N LYS A 19 -27.88 19.92 6.46
CA LYS A 19 -29.23 20.23 6.94
C LYS A 19 -29.56 21.73 6.92
N GLY A 20 -28.59 22.58 6.60
CA GLY A 20 -28.77 24.04 6.58
C GLY A 20 -29.16 24.64 7.92
N LEU A 21 -28.73 24.04 9.04
CA LEU A 21 -29.18 24.42 10.39
C LEU A 21 -28.57 25.74 10.86
N ILE A 22 -27.33 26.02 10.46
CA ILE A 22 -26.63 27.25 10.78
C ILE A 22 -25.78 27.72 9.59
N PRO A 23 -25.52 29.04 9.47
CA PRO A 23 -24.63 29.61 8.48
C PRO A 23 -23.24 28.98 8.47
N LEU A 24 -22.60 28.96 7.29
CA LEU A 24 -21.27 28.38 7.13
C LEU A 24 -20.23 29.04 8.05
N GLU A 25 -20.25 30.36 8.20
CA GLU A 25 -19.27 31.07 9.03
C GLU A 25 -19.35 30.63 10.50
N ASP A 26 -20.56 30.48 11.03
CA ASP A 26 -20.78 30.01 12.40
C ASP A 26 -20.26 28.57 12.58
N ILE A 27 -20.46 27.69 11.58
CA ILE A 27 -19.90 26.34 11.61
C ILE A 27 -18.37 26.38 11.67
N LEU A 28 -17.75 27.24 10.86
CA LEU A 28 -16.29 27.34 10.76
C LEU A 28 -15.69 27.85 12.08
N ASP A 29 -16.29 28.87 12.66
CA ASP A 29 -15.81 29.47 13.91
C ASP A 29 -16.04 28.52 15.10
N CYS A 30 -17.26 27.99 15.27
CA CYS A 30 -17.58 27.11 16.39
C CYS A 30 -16.79 25.79 16.36
N CYS A 31 -16.61 25.20 15.17
CA CYS A 31 -15.90 23.92 15.02
C CYS A 31 -14.39 24.09 14.78
N GLY A 32 -13.89 25.33 14.67
CA GLY A 32 -12.48 25.64 14.46
C GLY A 32 -11.93 25.17 13.10
N PHE A 33 -12.75 25.24 12.05
CA PHE A 33 -12.35 24.91 10.68
C PHE A 33 -11.83 26.13 9.94
N SER A 34 -10.80 25.92 9.13
CA SER A 34 -10.60 26.80 7.98
C SER A 34 -11.54 26.41 6.84
N ARG A 35 -11.99 27.40 6.04
CA ARG A 35 -12.80 27.17 4.82
C ARG A 35 -12.25 26.04 3.95
N ARG A 36 -10.93 26.04 3.69
CA ARG A 36 -10.25 25.00 2.90
C ARG A 36 -10.40 23.60 3.51
N THR A 37 -10.26 23.48 4.83
CA THR A 37 -10.38 22.18 5.53
C THR A 37 -11.81 21.68 5.48
N PHE A 38 -12.77 22.58 5.67
CA PHE A 38 -14.19 22.26 5.61
C PHE A 38 -14.59 21.70 4.25
N PHE A 39 -14.31 22.43 3.16
CA PHE A 39 -14.67 21.95 1.81
C PHE A 39 -13.94 20.67 1.39
N ARG A 40 -12.70 20.46 1.83
CA ARG A 40 -12.01 19.17 1.61
C ARG A 40 -12.68 18.01 2.33
N THR A 41 -13.21 18.26 3.54
CA THR A 41 -13.90 17.26 4.34
C THR A 41 -15.29 16.99 3.74
N LEU A 42 -16.01 18.04 3.33
CA LEU A 42 -17.29 17.94 2.63
C LEU A 42 -17.18 17.19 1.30
N SER A 43 -16.16 17.49 0.50
CA SER A 43 -15.90 16.77 -0.75
C SER A 43 -15.64 15.28 -0.48
N LEU A 44 -14.83 14.95 0.53
CA LEU A 44 -14.58 13.56 0.91
C LEU A 44 -15.87 12.85 1.34
N TRP A 45 -16.68 13.50 2.17
CA TRP A 45 -17.97 12.98 2.62
C TRP A 45 -18.92 12.72 1.44
N ARG A 46 -19.07 13.68 0.52
CA ARG A 46 -19.95 13.52 -0.66
C ARG A 46 -19.48 12.41 -1.60
N THR A 47 -18.17 12.19 -1.71
CA THR A 47 -17.62 11.13 -2.57
C THR A 47 -17.66 9.75 -1.93
N THR A 48 -17.47 9.65 -0.61
CA THR A 48 -17.23 8.35 0.05
C THR A 48 -18.24 7.98 1.14
N GLY A 49 -19.11 8.91 1.55
CA GLY A 49 -19.99 8.74 2.72
C GLY A 49 -19.24 8.64 4.04
N SER A 50 -17.94 8.92 4.07
CA SER A 50 -17.09 8.83 5.25
C SER A 50 -16.12 9.98 5.35
N ILE A 51 -15.80 10.37 6.59
CA ILE A 51 -14.81 11.41 6.90
C ILE A 51 -13.42 10.81 7.06
N GLN A 52 -13.36 9.51 7.29
CA GLN A 52 -12.10 8.80 7.36
C GLN A 52 -11.64 8.48 5.95
N ARG A 53 -10.45 8.99 5.60
CA ARG A 53 -9.78 8.53 4.39
C ARG A 53 -9.46 7.05 4.56
N ASN A 54 -10.02 6.22 3.70
CA ASN A 54 -9.70 4.82 3.65
C ASN A 54 -8.17 4.67 3.46
N THR A 55 -7.50 4.26 4.54
CA THR A 55 -6.03 4.11 4.57
C THR A 55 -5.62 2.69 4.21
N TYR A 56 -6.58 1.78 4.00
CA TYR A 56 -6.36 0.39 3.62
C TYR A 56 -5.99 0.22 2.14
N ALA A 57 -6.11 1.28 1.33
CA ALA A 57 -5.56 1.26 -0.02
C ALA A 57 -4.03 1.13 0.05
N LEU A 58 -3.49 0.12 -0.63
CA LEU A 58 -2.06 -0.09 -0.80
C LEU A 58 -1.41 1.23 -1.25
N ARG A 59 -0.62 1.84 -0.36
CA ARG A 59 0.05 3.11 -0.66
C ARG A 59 1.31 2.85 -1.48
N GLY A 60 1.51 3.65 -2.52
CA GLY A 60 2.72 3.66 -3.34
C GLY A 60 2.51 3.05 -4.73
N ARG A 61 3.61 2.96 -5.49
CA ARG A 61 3.61 2.38 -6.84
C ARG A 61 3.23 0.89 -6.75
N PRO A 62 2.28 0.41 -7.59
CA PRO A 62 2.00 -1.02 -7.71
C PRO A 62 3.27 -1.82 -7.95
N ARG A 63 3.35 -3.02 -7.36
CA ARG A 63 4.50 -3.90 -7.54
C ARG A 63 4.46 -4.52 -8.94
N LEU A 64 5.63 -4.82 -9.48
CA LEU A 64 5.76 -5.47 -10.79
C LEU A 64 5.40 -6.96 -10.74
N LEU A 65 5.69 -7.63 -9.62
CA LEU A 65 5.35 -9.03 -9.42
C LEU A 65 4.05 -9.11 -8.62
N ALA A 66 3.07 -9.86 -9.14
CA ALA A 66 1.87 -10.19 -8.39
C ALA A 66 2.22 -11.16 -7.25
N PRO A 67 1.38 -11.28 -6.22
CA PRO A 67 1.59 -12.23 -5.14
C PRO A 67 1.80 -13.67 -5.64
N ASP A 68 1.11 -14.07 -6.71
CA ASP A 68 1.20 -15.41 -7.30
C ASP A 68 2.55 -15.65 -7.99
N ASP A 69 3.09 -14.64 -8.68
CA ASP A 69 4.41 -14.71 -9.32
C ASP A 69 5.52 -14.78 -8.28
N LEU A 70 5.35 -14.07 -7.15
CA LEU A 70 6.26 -14.15 -6.02
C LEU A 70 6.22 -15.55 -5.38
N GLN A 71 5.03 -16.17 -5.26
CA GLN A 71 4.92 -17.55 -4.79
C GLN A 71 5.58 -18.53 -5.75
N TYR A 72 5.46 -18.31 -7.06
CA TYR A 72 6.15 -19.10 -8.07
C TYR A 72 7.68 -19.02 -7.90
N LEU A 73 8.24 -17.80 -7.78
CA LEU A 73 9.67 -17.61 -7.49
C LEU A 73 10.12 -18.34 -6.22
N ILE A 74 9.34 -18.23 -5.14
CA ILE A 74 9.66 -18.89 -3.86
C ILE A 74 9.70 -20.42 -4.03
N ARG A 75 8.78 -20.99 -4.82
CA ARG A 75 8.77 -22.43 -5.11
C ARG A 75 10.00 -22.86 -5.92
N LEU A 76 10.39 -22.09 -6.94
CA LEU A 76 11.61 -22.35 -7.71
C LEU A 76 12.84 -22.37 -6.82
N VAL A 77 13.02 -21.32 -6.01
CA VAL A 77 14.11 -21.20 -5.05
C VAL A 77 14.15 -22.34 -4.03
N ARG A 78 12.99 -22.81 -3.54
CA ARG A 78 12.91 -23.96 -2.62
C ARG A 78 13.22 -25.28 -3.33
N HIS A 79 12.88 -25.38 -4.61
CA HIS A 79 13.13 -26.58 -5.39
C HIS A 79 14.61 -26.69 -5.74
N ARG A 80 15.22 -25.59 -6.22
CA ARG A 80 16.63 -25.47 -6.58
C ARG A 80 17.20 -24.15 -6.05
N PRO A 81 17.86 -24.14 -4.89
CA PRO A 81 18.43 -22.91 -4.31
C PRO A 81 19.70 -22.43 -5.03
N ASP A 82 20.29 -23.28 -5.87
CA ASP A 82 21.53 -23.02 -6.61
C ASP A 82 21.34 -22.16 -7.86
N TRP A 83 20.09 -21.88 -8.23
CA TRP A 83 19.78 -21.05 -9.39
C TRP A 83 20.21 -19.61 -9.19
N PHE A 84 20.79 -19.06 -10.26
CA PHE A 84 21.18 -17.66 -10.30
C PHE A 84 19.93 -16.76 -10.48
N LEU A 85 20.07 -15.48 -10.11
CA LEU A 85 18.94 -14.54 -10.12
C LEU A 85 18.47 -14.17 -11.53
N ASP A 86 19.36 -14.23 -12.50
CA ASP A 86 19.09 -14.10 -13.94
C ASP A 86 18.33 -15.32 -14.48
N GLU A 87 18.74 -16.54 -14.13
CA GLU A 87 17.99 -17.76 -14.48
C GLU A 87 16.56 -17.74 -13.92
N LEU A 88 16.38 -17.27 -12.68
CA LEU A 88 15.06 -17.04 -12.09
C LEU A 88 14.24 -15.99 -12.87
N GLY A 89 14.91 -15.01 -13.47
CA GLY A 89 14.31 -14.01 -14.35
C GLY A 89 13.87 -14.62 -15.67
N ASP A 90 14.68 -15.49 -16.26
CA ASP A 90 14.34 -16.21 -17.48
C ASP A 90 13.14 -17.14 -17.25
N MET A 91 13.09 -17.84 -16.12
CA MET A 91 11.94 -18.67 -15.75
C MET A 91 10.65 -17.86 -15.53
N LEU A 92 10.75 -16.63 -15.03
CA LEU A 92 9.61 -15.71 -14.95
C LEU A 92 9.18 -15.21 -16.33
N ALA A 93 10.13 -14.91 -17.21
CA ALA A 93 9.83 -14.48 -18.57
C ALA A 93 9.14 -15.61 -19.36
N GLU A 94 9.61 -16.84 -19.23
CA GLU A 94 9.07 -18.00 -19.94
C GLU A 94 7.74 -18.50 -19.37
N ASN A 95 7.63 -18.66 -18.05
CA ASN A 95 6.48 -19.33 -17.44
C ASN A 95 5.39 -18.37 -16.95
N ARG A 96 5.73 -17.08 -16.76
CA ARG A 96 4.80 -16.06 -16.26
C ARG A 96 4.66 -14.87 -17.20
N PHE A 97 5.41 -14.83 -18.31
CA PHE A 97 5.42 -13.72 -19.27
C PHE A 97 5.79 -12.37 -18.63
N ILE A 98 6.64 -12.41 -17.59
CA ILE A 98 7.06 -11.23 -16.82
C ILE A 98 8.58 -11.08 -16.94
N ALA A 99 9.01 -10.10 -17.73
CA ALA A 99 10.40 -9.70 -17.80
C ALA A 99 10.71 -8.70 -16.68
N VAL A 100 11.50 -9.12 -15.69
CA VAL A 100 11.96 -8.27 -14.59
C VAL A 100 13.46 -8.38 -14.42
N HIS A 101 14.09 -7.24 -14.13
CA HIS A 101 15.51 -7.20 -13.82
C HIS A 101 15.83 -7.95 -12.52
N PHE A 102 17.02 -8.56 -12.42
CA PHE A 102 17.45 -9.36 -11.24
C PHE A 102 17.31 -8.59 -9.91
N SER A 103 17.50 -7.26 -9.94
CA SER A 103 17.37 -6.41 -8.75
C SER A 103 15.93 -6.35 -8.22
N THR A 104 14.92 -6.48 -9.08
CA THR A 104 13.50 -6.61 -8.70
C THR A 104 13.26 -7.94 -8.01
N ILE A 105 13.78 -9.04 -8.57
CA ILE A 105 13.67 -10.39 -8.00
C ILE A 105 14.30 -10.43 -6.60
N CYS A 106 15.52 -9.92 -6.46
CA CYS A 106 16.23 -9.88 -5.18
C CYS A 106 15.46 -9.07 -4.11
N ARG A 107 14.89 -7.93 -4.50
CA ARG A 107 14.09 -7.08 -3.59
C ARG A 107 12.83 -7.79 -3.13
N GLU A 108 12.11 -8.43 -4.03
CA GLU A 108 10.86 -9.12 -3.70
C GLU A 108 11.11 -10.39 -2.87
N LEU A 109 12.18 -11.15 -3.16
CA LEU A 109 12.59 -12.29 -2.33
C LEU A 109 13.01 -11.86 -0.92
N THR A 110 13.78 -10.78 -0.79
CA THR A 110 14.19 -10.24 0.52
C THR A 110 12.98 -9.81 1.33
N ARG A 111 11.99 -9.15 0.69
CA ARG A 111 10.72 -8.77 1.32
C ARG A 111 9.89 -9.97 1.76
N ALA A 112 9.96 -11.08 1.01
CA ALA A 112 9.34 -12.35 1.37
C ALA A 112 10.10 -13.14 2.46
N GLY A 113 11.20 -12.60 3.01
CA GLY A 113 11.98 -13.25 4.06
C GLY A 113 13.03 -14.23 3.55
N TYR A 114 13.39 -14.17 2.26
CA TYR A 114 14.50 -14.90 1.65
C TYR A 114 15.67 -13.95 1.40
N SER A 115 16.49 -13.75 2.43
CA SER A 115 17.75 -13.02 2.27
C SER A 115 18.78 -13.87 1.54
N LEU A 116 19.75 -13.23 0.87
CA LEU A 116 20.86 -13.91 0.21
C LEU A 116 21.60 -14.90 1.13
N LYS A 117 21.73 -14.58 2.43
CA LYS A 117 22.32 -15.49 3.42
C LYS A 117 21.48 -16.75 3.62
N LYS A 118 20.16 -16.61 3.69
CA LYS A 118 19.23 -17.73 3.84
C LYS A 118 19.23 -18.61 2.60
N LEU A 119 19.31 -18.01 1.41
CA LEU A 119 19.42 -18.73 0.14
C LEU A 119 20.71 -19.56 0.08
N LYS A 120 21.86 -18.94 0.41
CA LYS A 120 23.15 -19.66 0.49
C LYS A 120 23.14 -20.79 1.51
N ARG A 121 22.48 -20.60 2.66
CA ARG A 121 22.37 -21.65 3.68
C ARG A 121 21.55 -22.84 3.17
N ILE A 122 20.41 -22.59 2.53
CA ILE A 122 19.55 -23.64 1.95
C ILE A 122 20.28 -24.41 0.85
N ALA A 123 21.10 -23.74 0.04
CA ALA A 123 21.97 -24.39 -0.94
C ALA A 123 23.02 -25.30 -0.27
N SER A 124 23.71 -24.78 0.75
CA SER A 124 24.73 -25.54 1.49
C SER A 124 24.17 -26.76 2.22
N GLU A 125 23.00 -26.65 2.86
CA GLU A 125 22.32 -27.74 3.60
C GLU A 125 21.86 -28.91 2.71
N ARG A 126 21.86 -28.73 1.38
CA ARG A 126 21.47 -29.78 0.41
C ARG A 126 22.64 -30.41 -0.35
N SER A 127 23.82 -29.80 -0.26
CA SER A 127 25.04 -30.32 -0.89
C SER A 127 25.80 -31.31 0.02
N GLU A 128 25.31 -31.53 1.25
CA GLU A 128 25.72 -32.61 2.18
C GLU A 128 24.72 -33.77 2.10
#